data_AF-A0A7K0RFP9-F1
#
_entry.id   AF-A0A7K0RFP9-F1
#
_cell.length_a   1.000
_cell.length_b   1.000
_cell.length_c   1.000
_cell.angle_alpha   90.00
_cell.angle_beta   90.00
_cell.angle_gamma   90.00
#
_symmetry.space_group_name_H-M   'P 1'
#
loop_
_entity.id
_entity.type
_entity.pdbx_description
1 polymer ?
#
loop_
_entity_poly.entity_id
_entity_poly.type
_entity_poly.pdbx_seq_one_letter_code
_entity_poly.pdbx_strand_id
1 'polypeptide(L)'
;MADQRYSAEQVDAAVEAIADGERFGQAQEIVTHAAPGLQQILGHALDAGGFFDSAHQGEIARVVAIEDQQQRRVALAELIAEESRMAMLVGVAVGLALADELAGAEKSRDGSA
;
A
#
# COMPACT_ATOMS: atom_id res chain seq x y z
N MET A 1 8.67 21.37 -8.87
CA MET A 1 10.08 21.17 -9.30
C MET A 1 10.17 19.76 -9.83
N ALA A 2 10.64 19.61 -11.07
CA ALA A 2 10.93 18.39 -11.85
C ALA A 2 10.24 17.08 -11.42
N ASP A 3 9.58 16.43 -12.36
CA ASP A 3 9.31 14.98 -12.39
C ASP A 3 10.66 14.24 -12.26
N GLN A 4 11.24 14.24 -11.06
CA GLN A 4 12.51 13.62 -10.74
C GLN A 4 12.21 12.14 -10.63
N ARG A 5 12.09 11.48 -11.78
CA ARG A 5 11.96 10.03 -11.85
C ARG A 5 13.20 9.43 -11.19
N TYR A 6 13.03 8.93 -9.98
CA TYR A 6 14.04 8.17 -9.28
C TYR A 6 14.39 6.93 -10.14
N SER A 7 15.69 6.62 -10.24
CA SER A 7 16.12 5.38 -10.88
C SER A 7 15.79 4.17 -10.01
N ALA A 8 15.71 2.98 -10.60
CA ALA A 8 15.50 1.73 -9.85
C ALA A 8 16.56 1.56 -8.74
N GLU A 9 17.83 1.87 -9.02
CA GLU A 9 18.91 1.81 -8.02
C GLU A 9 18.70 2.77 -6.85
N GLN A 10 18.14 3.96 -7.10
CA GLN A 10 17.81 4.91 -6.03
C GLN A 10 16.64 4.40 -5.16
N VAL A 11 15.68 3.73 -5.78
CA VAL A 11 14.55 3.09 -5.07
C VAL A 11 15.07 1.93 -4.21
N ASP A 12 15.91 1.06 -4.76
CA ASP A 12 16.48 -0.08 -4.03
C ASP A 12 17.34 0.38 -2.84
N ALA A 13 18.19 1.40 -3.04
CA ALA A 13 18.99 1.97 -1.95
C ALA A 13 18.12 2.62 -0.86
N ALA A 14 16.98 3.23 -1.22
CA ALA A 14 16.03 3.76 -0.25
C ALA A 14 15.35 2.63 0.54
N VAL A 15 15.01 1.52 -0.11
CA VAL A 15 14.45 0.32 0.54
C VAL A 15 15.45 -0.26 1.54
N GLU A 16 16.73 -0.41 1.17
CA GLU A 16 17.78 -0.87 2.10
C GLU A 16 17.94 0.07 3.30
N ALA A 17 17.89 1.39 3.07
CA ALA A 17 18.00 2.38 4.13
C ALA A 17 16.79 2.38 5.10
N ILE A 18 15.60 2.00 4.63
CA ILE A 18 14.40 1.84 5.46
C ILE A 18 14.45 0.53 6.25
N ALA A 19 15.06 -0.52 5.69
CA ALA A 19 15.25 -1.80 6.38
C ALA A 19 16.13 -1.68 7.63
N ASP A 20 16.89 -0.60 7.76
CA ASP A 20 17.55 -0.19 9.01
C ASP A 20 16.49 0.26 10.03
N GLY A 21 16.13 -0.63 10.96
CA GLY A 21 14.88 -0.63 11.72
C GLY A 21 14.55 0.64 12.53
N GLU A 22 15.53 1.52 12.79
CA GLU A 22 15.31 2.81 13.45
C GLU A 22 14.48 3.78 12.59
N ARG A 23 14.72 3.81 11.26
CA ARG A 23 13.96 4.66 10.33
C ARG A 23 12.55 4.12 10.11
N PHE A 24 12.40 2.80 10.06
CA PHE A 24 11.09 2.16 9.99
C PHE A 24 10.24 2.45 11.23
N GLY A 25 10.85 2.43 12.42
CA GLY A 25 10.16 2.75 13.68
C GLY A 25 9.60 4.18 13.72
N GLN A 26 10.39 5.17 13.29
CA GLN A 26 9.93 6.56 13.21
C GLN A 26 8.78 6.73 12.20
N ALA A 27 8.87 6.06 11.05
CA ALA A 27 7.79 6.06 10.07
C ALA A 27 6.50 5.42 10.63
N GLN A 28 6.61 4.34 11.41
CA GLN A 28 5.46 3.69 12.07
C GLN A 28 4.78 4.59 13.10
N GLU A 29 5.53 5.35 13.92
CA GLU A 29 4.94 6.28 14.89
C GLU A 29 4.12 7.37 14.22
N ILE A 30 4.64 7.96 13.14
CA ILE A 30 3.92 8.98 12.35
C ILE A 30 2.65 8.41 11.72
N VAL A 31 2.76 7.22 11.11
CA VAL A 31 1.62 6.53 10.49
C VAL A 31 0.55 6.15 11.54
N THR A 32 0.94 5.77 12.75
CA THR A 32 0.00 5.42 13.83
C THR A 32 -0.93 6.58 14.19
N HIS A 33 -0.41 7.82 14.17
CA HIS A 33 -1.22 9.02 14.42
C HIS A 33 -2.16 9.36 13.25
N ALA A 34 -1.74 9.05 12.01
CA ALA A 34 -2.54 9.24 10.80
C ALA A 34 -3.49 8.06 10.48
N ALA A 35 -3.36 6.94 11.19
CA ALA A 35 -3.96 5.65 10.86
C ALA A 35 -5.48 5.70 10.60
N PRO A 36 -6.32 6.43 11.36
CA PRO A 36 -7.75 6.48 11.10
C PRO A 36 -8.11 7.13 9.74
N GLY A 37 -7.39 8.19 9.36
CA GLY A 37 -7.59 8.85 8.06
C GLY A 37 -7.06 8.02 6.90
N LEU A 38 -5.92 7.38 7.10
CA LEU A 38 -5.33 6.46 6.11
C LEU A 38 -6.22 5.24 5.87
N GLN A 39 -6.84 4.69 6.90
CA GLN A 39 -7.80 3.58 6.76
C GLN A 39 -9.01 3.96 5.90
N GLN A 40 -9.53 5.18 6.03
CA GLN A 40 -10.64 5.66 5.18
C GLN A 40 -10.20 5.79 3.71
N ILE A 41 -9.02 6.38 3.47
CA ILE A 41 -8.48 6.54 2.11
C ILE A 41 -8.19 5.18 1.47
N LEU A 42 -7.57 4.26 2.22
CA LEU A 42 -7.28 2.91 1.76
C LEU A 42 -8.57 2.14 1.47
N GLY A 43 -9.56 2.21 2.36
CA GLY A 43 -10.88 1.60 2.13
C GLY A 43 -11.53 2.12 0.85
N HIS A 44 -11.55 3.44 0.66
CA HIS A 44 -12.09 4.04 -0.57
C HIS A 44 -11.27 3.66 -1.82
N ALA A 45 -9.95 3.59 -1.75
CA ALA A 45 -9.11 3.21 -2.88
C ALA A 45 -9.32 1.74 -3.28
N LEU A 46 -9.47 0.86 -2.29
CA LEU A 46 -9.75 -0.56 -2.49
C LEU A 46 -11.16 -0.77 -3.06
N ASP A 47 -12.16 -0.04 -2.56
CA ASP A 47 -13.53 -0.08 -3.09
C ASP A 47 -13.63 0.53 -4.50
N ALA A 48 -13.06 1.72 -4.72
CA ALA A 48 -13.13 2.44 -6.00
C ALA A 48 -12.31 1.77 -7.11
N GLY A 49 -11.24 1.05 -6.76
CA GLY A 49 -10.47 0.24 -7.70
C GLY A 49 -11.15 -1.08 -8.06
N GLY A 50 -12.30 -1.40 -7.46
CA GLY A 50 -13.00 -2.67 -7.66
C GLY A 50 -12.28 -3.87 -7.05
N PHE A 51 -11.32 -3.65 -6.15
CA PHE A 51 -10.50 -4.72 -5.57
C PHE A 51 -11.32 -5.63 -4.66
N PHE A 52 -12.35 -5.10 -3.99
CA PHE A 52 -13.30 -5.88 -3.17
C PHE A 52 -14.67 -6.08 -3.84
N ASP A 53 -14.77 -5.88 -5.15
CA ASP A 53 -16.02 -5.99 -5.89
C ASP A 53 -16.41 -7.48 -6.13
N SER A 54 -17.51 -7.69 -6.86
CA SER A 54 -18.07 -8.98 -7.26
C SER A 54 -17.06 -10.01 -7.78
N ALA A 55 -15.96 -9.57 -8.42
CA ALA A 55 -14.86 -10.43 -8.84
C ALA A 55 -14.12 -11.09 -7.66
N HIS A 56 -13.82 -10.34 -6.60
CA HIS A 56 -13.16 -10.85 -5.39
C HIS A 56 -14.07 -11.84 -4.63
N GLN A 57 -15.37 -11.53 -4.55
CA GLN A 57 -16.35 -12.47 -3.99
C GLN A 57 -16.45 -13.76 -4.80
N GLY A 58 -16.32 -13.68 -6.13
CA GLY A 58 -16.26 -14.83 -7.03
C GLY A 58 -15.03 -15.72 -6.79
N GLU A 59 -13.87 -15.10 -6.56
CA GLU A 59 -12.62 -15.82 -6.26
C GLU A 59 -12.65 -16.51 -4.90
N ILE A 60 -13.19 -15.85 -3.87
CA ILE A 60 -13.44 -16.49 -2.57
C ILE A 60 -14.39 -17.68 -2.74
N ALA A 61 -15.51 -17.49 -3.43
CA ALA A 61 -16.48 -18.57 -3.67
C ALA A 61 -15.86 -19.75 -4.44
N ARG A 62 -15.02 -19.46 -5.44
CA ARG A 62 -14.25 -20.47 -6.20
C ARG A 62 -13.35 -21.28 -5.29
N VAL A 63 -12.58 -20.64 -4.42
CA VAL A 63 -11.67 -21.33 -3.48
C VAL A 63 -12.47 -22.15 -2.46
N VAL A 64 -13.56 -21.61 -1.93
CA VAL A 64 -14.44 -22.30 -0.96
C VAL A 64 -15.08 -23.54 -1.57
N ALA A 65 -15.44 -23.51 -2.85
CA ALA A 65 -16.07 -24.63 -3.56
C ALA A 65 -15.12 -25.82 -3.82
N ILE A 66 -13.81 -25.68 -3.59
CA ILE A 66 -12.85 -26.77 -3.78
C ILE A 66 -13.09 -27.84 -2.69
N GLU A 67 -13.47 -29.05 -3.09
CA GLU A 67 -13.75 -30.15 -2.17
C GLU A 67 -12.48 -30.71 -1.51
N ASP A 68 -11.42 -30.92 -2.31
CA ASP A 68 -10.14 -31.44 -1.82
C ASP A 68 -9.46 -30.44 -0.87
N GLN A 69 -9.20 -30.89 0.35
CA GLN A 69 -8.69 -30.01 1.41
C GLN A 69 -7.31 -29.44 1.07
N GLN A 70 -6.45 -30.22 0.41
CA GLN A 70 -5.08 -29.79 0.16
C GLN A 70 -5.01 -28.82 -1.02
N GLN A 71 -5.77 -29.08 -2.08
CA GLN A 71 -5.96 -28.13 -3.18
C GLN A 71 -6.58 -26.82 -2.68
N ARG A 72 -7.58 -26.88 -1.79
CA ARG A 72 -8.18 -25.69 -1.19
C ARG A 72 -7.17 -24.87 -0.40
N ARG A 73 -6.29 -25.51 0.38
CA ARG A 73 -5.23 -24.81 1.13
C ARG A 73 -4.25 -24.09 0.20
N VAL A 74 -3.82 -24.75 -0.88
CA VAL A 74 -2.92 -24.15 -1.87
C VAL A 74 -3.59 -22.94 -2.53
N ALA A 75 -4.81 -23.11 -3.04
CA ALA A 75 -5.56 -22.03 -3.68
C ALA A 75 -5.84 -20.86 -2.73
N LEU A 76 -6.10 -21.13 -1.44
CA LEU A 76 -6.27 -20.08 -0.43
C LEU A 76 -4.96 -19.33 -0.17
N ALA A 77 -3.83 -20.03 -0.08
CA ALA A 77 -2.53 -19.40 0.11
C ALA A 77 -2.15 -18.50 -1.08
N GLU A 78 -2.45 -18.93 -2.31
CA GLU A 78 -2.26 -18.14 -3.52
C GLU A 78 -3.15 -16.89 -3.51
N LEU A 79 -4.43 -17.02 -3.16
CA LEU A 79 -5.35 -15.90 -3.04
C LEU A 79 -4.84 -14.87 -2.03
N ILE A 80 -4.45 -15.30 -0.83
CA ILE A 80 -3.92 -14.42 0.22
C ILE A 80 -2.63 -13.72 -0.24
N ALA A 81 -1.74 -14.44 -0.94
CA ALA A 81 -0.50 -13.87 -1.44
C ALA A 81 -0.76 -12.77 -2.49
N GLU A 82 -1.76 -12.97 -3.36
CA GLU A 82 -2.17 -11.97 -4.35
C GLU A 82 -2.76 -10.73 -3.68
N GLU A 83 -3.71 -10.92 -2.77
CA GLU A 83 -4.34 -9.84 -1.99
C GLU A 83 -3.30 -9.04 -1.19
N SER A 84 -2.33 -9.72 -0.59
CA SER A 84 -1.23 -9.07 0.14
C SER A 84 -0.37 -8.20 -0.77
N ARG A 85 -0.10 -8.66 -2.00
CA ARG A 85 0.67 -7.88 -2.98
C ARG A 85 -0.09 -6.65 -3.45
N MET A 86 -1.39 -6.79 -3.71
CA MET A 86 -2.25 -5.67 -4.09
C MET A 86 -2.37 -4.64 -2.96
N ALA A 87 -2.63 -5.09 -1.73
CA ALA A 87 -2.69 -4.20 -0.56
C ALA A 87 -1.37 -3.44 -0.35
N MET A 88 -0.23 -4.09 -0.56
CA MET A 88 1.09 -3.45 -0.53
C MET A 88 1.21 -2.38 -1.61
N LEU A 89 0.85 -2.67 -2.86
CA LEU A 89 0.90 -1.71 -3.96
C LEU A 89 0.03 -0.48 -3.69
N VAL A 90 -1.19 -0.67 -3.21
CA VAL A 90 -2.09 0.41 -2.83
C VAL A 90 -1.51 1.22 -1.66
N GLY A 91 -1.00 0.55 -0.63
CA GLY A 91 -0.35 1.20 0.51
C GLY A 91 0.83 2.08 0.11
N VAL A 92 1.71 1.57 -0.77
CA VAL A 92 2.85 2.33 -1.30
C VAL A 92 2.38 3.52 -2.14
N ALA A 93 1.38 3.35 -3.02
CA ALA A 93 0.84 4.43 -3.84
C ALA A 93 0.24 5.55 -2.98
N VAL A 94 -0.53 5.20 -1.95
CA VAL A 94 -1.08 6.17 -0.98
C VAL A 94 0.05 6.87 -0.23
N GLY A 95 1.08 6.13 0.21
CA GLY A 95 2.27 6.70 0.85
C GLY A 95 3.00 7.73 0.00
N LEU A 96 3.19 7.43 -1.30
CA LEU A 96 3.81 8.36 -2.26
C LEU A 96 2.95 9.62 -2.44
N ALA A 97 1.64 9.46 -2.64
CA ALA A 97 0.73 10.60 -2.80
C ALA A 97 0.72 11.51 -1.55
N LEU A 98 0.78 10.94 -0.35
CA LEU A 98 0.89 11.70 0.90
C LEU A 98 2.21 12.47 0.99
N ALA A 99 3.32 11.84 0.63
CA ALA A 99 4.63 12.49 0.62
C ALA A 99 4.65 13.71 -0.32
N ASP A 100 4.05 13.56 -1.50
CA ASP A 100 3.92 14.66 -2.47
C ASP A 100 3.07 15.81 -1.93
N GLU A 101 1.93 15.52 -1.31
CA GLU A 101 1.04 16.53 -0.72
C GLU A 101 1.74 17.30 0.43
N LEU A 102 2.45 16.58 1.30
CA LEU A 102 3.21 17.19 2.40
C LEU A 102 4.35 18.09 1.87
N ALA A 103 5.09 17.63 0.86
CA ALA A 103 6.13 18.43 0.22
C ALA A 103 5.60 19.67 -0.50
N GLY A 104 4.36 19.64 -0.99
CA GLY A 104 3.64 20.80 -1.52
C GLY A 104 3.23 21.80 -0.45
N ALA A 105 2.75 21.30 0.70
CA ALA A 105 2.34 22.12 1.84
C ALA A 105 3.53 22.87 2.46
N GLU A 106 4.70 22.25 2.56
CA GLU A 106 5.94 22.88 3.06
C GLU A 106 6.41 24.03 2.17
N LYS A 107 6.46 23.81 0.84
CA LYS A 107 6.84 24.87 -0.13
C LYS A 107 5.89 26.07 -0.11
N SER A 108 4.61 25.83 0.14
CA SER A 108 3.60 26.88 0.24
C SER A 108 3.74 27.70 1.51
N ARG A 109 4.30 27.12 2.58
CA ARG A 109 4.66 27.84 3.81
C ARG A 109 5.94 28.67 3.64
N ASP A 110 6.96 28.13 2.98
CA ASP A 110 8.23 28.85 2.76
C ASP A 110 8.14 29.96 1.70
N GLY A 111 7.24 29.84 0.72
CA GLY A 111 7.01 30.88 -0.30
C GLY A 111 6.14 32.06 0.15
N SER A 112 5.63 32.03 1.38
CA SER A 112 4.80 33.08 1.97
C SER A 112 5.51 33.90 3.07
N ALA A 113 6.82 33.69 3.24
CA ALA A 113 7.72 34.45 4.12
C ALA A 113 8.63 35.37 3.29
#